data_AF-A0A3N5W769-F1
#
_entry.id   AF-A0A3N5W769-F1
#
_cell.length_a   1.000
_cell.length_b   1.000
_cell.length_c   1.000
_cell.angle_alpha   90.00
_cell.angle_beta   90.00
_cell.angle_gamma   90.00
#
_symmetry.space_group_name_H-M   'P 1'
#
loop_
_entity.id
_entity.type
_entity.pdbx_description
1 polymer ?
#
loop_
_entity_poly.entity_id
_entity_poly.type
_entity_poly.pdbx_seq_one_letter_code
_entity_poly.pdbx_strand_id
1 'polypeptide(L)' 'TAGLYNTAGFNDDTRAFCSIPARHDLWRRVSANWVAGLAARKIVDMEEAGEMMQDLAYGLANKAYRLDQG' A
#
# COMPACT_ATOMS: atom_id res chain seq x y z
N THR A 1 2.03 18.90 -4.01
CA THR A 1 0.75 18.26 -3.62
C THR A 1 1.06 17.17 -2.62
N ALA A 2 0.29 17.00 -1.54
CA ALA A 2 0.42 15.86 -0.62
C ALA A 2 -0.71 14.86 -0.95
N GLY A 3 -0.38 13.58 -1.13
CA GLY A 3 -1.33 12.55 -1.51
C GLY A 3 -0.67 11.17 -1.55
N LEU A 4 -1.47 10.11 -1.57
CA LEU A 4 -1.01 8.71 -1.54
C LEU A 4 0.10 8.44 -2.57
N TYR A 5 -0.05 8.96 -3.78
CA TYR A 5 0.86 8.73 -4.90
C TYR A 5 2.22 9.45 -4.81
N ASN A 6 2.42 10.27 -3.77
CA ASN A 6 3.72 10.83 -3.43
C ASN A 6 4.44 10.01 -2.34
N THR A 7 3.86 8.88 -1.91
CA THR A 7 4.48 7.94 -0.98
C THR A 7 5.18 6.80 -1.72
N ALA A 8 6.07 6.08 -1.03
CA ALA A 8 6.83 4.97 -1.60
C ALA A 8 6.20 3.57 -1.33
N GLY A 9 5.05 3.49 -0.67
CA GLY A 9 4.51 2.23 -0.17
C GLY A 9 5.12 1.82 1.17
N PHE A 10 5.53 0.55 1.31
CA PHE A 10 6.01 -0.02 2.57
C PHE A 10 7.30 -0.82 2.40
N ASN A 11 8.18 -0.69 3.39
CA ASN A 11 9.36 -1.52 3.61
C ASN A 11 9.34 -2.02 5.07
N ASP A 12 9.64 -3.30 5.30
CA ASP A 12 9.58 -3.89 6.64
C ASP A 12 10.74 -3.47 7.57
N ASP A 13 11.85 -3.03 6.97
CA ASP A 13 13.11 -2.62 7.62
C ASP A 13 13.51 -3.51 8.79
N THR A 14 13.60 -4.82 8.55
CA THR A 14 13.90 -5.79 9.59
C THR A 14 15.12 -6.65 9.29
N ARG A 15 15.87 -6.97 10.36
CA ARG A 15 16.88 -8.05 10.33
C ARG A 15 16.27 -9.43 10.65
N ALA A 16 15.02 -9.48 11.10
CA ALA A 16 14.32 -10.70 11.48
C ALA A 16 13.53 -11.28 10.30
N PHE A 17 14.18 -12.13 9.48
CA PHE A 17 13.62 -12.69 8.24
C PHE A 17 12.21 -13.29 8.40
N CYS A 18 11.99 -14.09 9.45
CA CYS A 18 10.68 -14.71 9.70
C CYS A 18 9.54 -13.71 9.98
N SER A 19 9.86 -12.44 10.28
CA SER A 19 8.86 -11.40 10.54
C SER A 19 8.41 -10.64 9.29
N ILE A 20 9.14 -10.73 8.17
CA ILE A 20 8.82 -10.07 6.90
C ILE A 20 7.35 -10.31 6.48
N PRO A 21 6.83 -11.55 6.41
CA PRO A 21 5.44 -11.78 5.99
C PRO A 21 4.42 -11.18 6.97
N ALA A 22 4.67 -11.26 8.28
CA ALA A 22 3.78 -10.71 9.29
C ALA A 22 3.70 -9.17 9.22
N ARG A 23 4.83 -8.51 8.96
CA ARG A 23 4.91 -7.05 8.79
C ARG A 23 4.15 -6.59 7.54
N HIS A 24 4.32 -7.30 6.43
CA HIS A 24 3.61 -7.01 5.19
C HIS A 24 2.10 -7.30 5.30
N ASP A 25 1.70 -8.37 5.99
CA ASP A 25 0.28 -8.63 6.26
C ASP A 25 -0.35 -7.51 7.10
N LEU A 26 0.35 -7.06 8.15
CA LEU A 26 -0.11 -5.92 8.96
C LEU A 26 -0.29 -4.65 8.12
N TRP A 27 0.70 -4.30 7.29
CA TRP A 27 0.60 -3.16 6.37
C TRP A 27 -0.65 -3.26 5.50
N ARG A 28 -0.83 -4.39 4.81
CA ARG A 28 -1.98 -4.61 3.92
C ARG A 28 -3.32 -4.48 4.64
N ARG A 29 -3.44 -5.01 5.86
CA ARG A 29 -4.67 -4.94 6.66
C ARG A 29 -4.99 -3.53 7.14
N VAL A 30 -3.98 -2.78 7.60
CA VAL A 30 -4.16 -1.40 8.05
C VAL A 30 -4.49 -0.49 6.87
N SER A 31 -3.82 -0.66 5.74
CA SER A 31 -4.14 0.04 4.49
C SER A 31 -5.57 -0.26 4.04
N ALA A 32 -6.00 -1.53 4.05
CA ALA A 32 -7.36 -1.91 3.69
C ALA A 32 -8.41 -1.28 4.60
N ASN A 33 -8.16 -1.23 5.92
CA ASN A 33 -9.04 -0.56 6.87
C ASN A 33 -9.18 0.94 6.54
N TRP A 34 -8.06 1.62 6.30
CA TRP A 34 -8.05 3.04 5.94
C TRP A 34 -8.80 3.31 4.63
N VAL A 35 -8.50 2.56 3.56
CA VAL A 35 -9.17 2.69 2.26
C VAL A 35 -10.66 2.37 2.37
N ALA A 36 -11.05 1.32 3.10
CA ALA A 36 -12.45 1.00 3.35
C ALA A 36 -13.17 2.14 4.07
N GLY A 37 -12.49 2.83 5.01
CA GLY A 37 -13.00 4.02 5.66
C GLY A 37 -13.21 5.20 4.71
N LEU A 38 -12.40 5.35 3.66
CA LEU A 38 -12.62 6.35 2.61
C LEU A 38 -13.84 5.99 1.75
N ALA A 39 -13.93 4.73 1.32
CA ALA A 39 -15.04 4.24 0.52
C ALA A 39 -16.39 4.31 1.25
N ALA A 40 -16.42 3.93 2.54
CA ALA A 40 -17.61 4.00 3.39
C ALA A 40 -18.13 5.45 3.54
N ARG A 41 -17.22 6.43 3.57
CA ARG A 41 -17.54 7.86 3.62
C ARG A 41 -17.78 8.48 2.24
N LYS A 42 -17.74 7.69 1.16
CA LYS A 42 -17.90 8.12 -0.23
C LYS A 42 -16.88 9.19 -0.66
N ILE A 43 -15.69 9.14 -0.07
CA ILE A 43 -14.55 9.99 -0.48
C ILE A 43 -13.92 9.45 -1.76
N VAL A 44 -13.91 8.13 -1.90
CA VAL A 44 -13.53 7.39 -3.11
C VAL A 44 -14.61 6.36 -3.41
N ASP A 45 -14.72 5.92 -4.65
CA ASP A 45 -15.58 4.80 -5.00
C ASP A 45 -14.90 3.43 -4.78
N MET A 46 -15.61 2.34 -5.08
CA MET A 46 -15.09 0.98 -4.88
C MET A 46 -14.04 0.57 -5.91
N GLU A 47 -14.08 1.15 -7.11
CA GLU A 47 -13.10 0.90 -8.17
C GLU A 47 -11.78 1.57 -7.81
N GLU A 48 -11.81 2.87 -7.50
CA GLU A 48 -10.68 3.64 -6.98
C GLU A 48 -10.08 3.00 -5.73
N ALA A 49 -10.93 2.56 -4.78
CA ALA A 49 -10.46 1.86 -3.59
C ALA A 49 -9.70 0.55 -3.92
N GLY A 50 -10.14 -0.17 -4.95
CA GLY A 50 -9.48 -1.37 -5.45
C GLY A 50 -8.10 -1.07 -6.03
N GLU A 51 -8.01 -0.04 -6.86
CA GLU A 51 -6.75 0.43 -7.45
C GLU A 51 -5.77 0.91 -6.37
N MET A 52 -6.23 1.74 -5.44
CA MET A 52 -5.45 2.22 -4.29
C MET A 52 -4.87 1.06 -3.48
N MET A 53 -5.63 -0.03 -3.29
CA MET A 53 -5.14 -1.20 -2.57
C MET A 53 -4.09 -1.99 -3.33
N GLN A 54 -4.19 -2.12 -4.66
CA GLN A 54 -3.12 -2.72 -5.47
C GLN A 54 -1.84 -1.88 -5.39
N ASP A 55 -1.97 -0.57 -5.45
CA ASP A 55 -0.84 0.36 -5.36
C ASP A 55 -0.17 0.33 -3.99
N LEU A 56 -0.95 0.33 -2.90
CA LEU A 56 -0.45 0.19 -1.53
C LEU A 56 0.24 -1.16 -1.29
N ALA A 57 -0.22 -2.23 -1.92
CA ALA A 57 0.33 -3.57 -1.74
C ALA A 57 1.58 -3.85 -2.60
N TYR A 58 1.73 -3.14 -3.73
CA TYR A 58 2.77 -3.43 -4.72
C TYR A 58 3.18 -2.21 -5.56
N GLY A 59 2.22 -1.54 -6.21
CA GLY A 59 2.50 -0.56 -7.27
C GLY A 59 3.40 0.60 -6.82
N LEU A 60 3.15 1.19 -5.65
CA LEU A 60 3.94 2.30 -5.12
C LEU A 60 5.40 1.90 -4.88
N ALA A 61 5.62 0.74 -4.25
CA ALA A 61 6.96 0.25 -3.97
C ALA A 61 7.71 -0.09 -5.26
N ASN A 62 7.07 -0.81 -6.19
CA ASN A 62 7.67 -1.14 -7.48
C ASN A 62 8.13 0.14 -8.21
N LYS A 63 7.23 1.13 -8.36
CA LYS A 63 7.55 2.39 -9.03
C LYS A 63 8.62 3.20 -8.32
N ALA A 64 8.55 3.32 -6.99
CA ALA A 64 9.49 4.11 -6.20
C ALA A 64 10.93 3.54 -6.28
N TYR A 65 11.06 2.22 -6.30
CA TYR A 65 12.35 1.53 -6.36
C TYR A 65 12.75 1.08 -7.78
N ARG A 66 11.94 1.37 -8.80
CA ARG A 66 12.18 1.04 -10.22
C ARG A 66 12.45 -0.45 -10.43
N LEU A 67 11.63 -1.30 -9.81
CA LEU A 67 11.84 -2.76 -9.81
C LEU A 67 11.41 -3.45 -11.12
N ASP A 68 10.72 -2.72 -12.00
CA ASP A 68 10.22 -3.18 -13.30
C ASP A 68 11.15 -2.85 -14.48
N GLN A 69 12.28 -2.17 -14.24
CA GLN A 69 13.20 -1.68 -15.29
C GLN A 69 14.35 -2.66 -15.59
N GLY A 70 14.10 -3.97 -15.49
CA GLY A 70 15.08 -5.05 -15.68
C GLY A 70 14.96 -5.79 -16.99
#